data_AF-A0A961NEI2-F1
#
_entry.id   AF-A0A961NEI2-F1
#
_cell.length_a   1.000
_cell.length_b   1.000
_cell.length_c   1.000
_cell.angle_alpha   90.00
_cell.angle_beta   90.00
_cell.angle_gamma   90.00
#
_symmetry.space_group_name_H-M   'P 1'
#
loop_
_entity.id
_entity.type
_entity.pdbx_description
1 polymer ?
#
loop_
_entity_poly.entity_id
_entity_poly.type
_entity_poly.pdbx_seq_one_letter_code
_entity_poly.pdbx_strand_id
1 'polypeptide(L)'
;VRLKRSRGGKPLGEIEEGFAATLTPGDTFLIGGQVVRYEGLREMTVEVTRGAGRKPKIATFMGTKFATSTQLSARILALFAQQNWPQLPAHTADWLALQARVSRLPQAGRLLIESFPHDGREHVCVYGFAGRNAQQTLGLLLTKRLEEMGLHPLGFVATDYATLIWGMDPLTDATGLVDRAALQDGLDRWLAGNAVMKRTFRASATIAGLIERNTPSARKTGRQATFSSDILYDTLMRYDPAHLLLRITRTEALRGLVDFGRIEEMLDRVGDRIDLLRLPRLTPLAAPLLLEVGRVPVQGAAQERLLAEEAERLMQATAPAGRRAAVRGA
;
A
#
# COMPACT_ATOMS: atom_id res chain seq x y z
N VAL A 1 20.19 1.60 -6.81
CA VAL A 1 20.34 0.41 -5.94
C VAL A 1 21.79 -0.06 -5.89
N ARG A 2 22.34 -0.36 -4.71
CA ARG A 2 23.75 -0.75 -4.49
C ARG A 2 23.90 -1.83 -3.41
N LEU A 3 24.96 -2.64 -3.47
CA LEU A 3 25.24 -3.66 -2.47
C LEU A 3 25.81 -3.06 -1.17
N LYS A 4 25.22 -3.39 0.00
CA LYS A 4 25.55 -2.85 1.34
C LYS A 4 27.03 -2.98 1.75
N ARG A 5 27.73 -4.00 1.27
CA ARG A 5 29.14 -4.27 1.61
C ARG A 5 30.15 -3.80 0.57
N SER A 6 29.71 -3.22 -0.55
CA SER A 6 30.60 -2.72 -1.58
C SER A 6 30.69 -1.20 -1.49
N ARG A 7 31.60 -0.69 -0.65
CA ARG A 7 31.99 0.73 -0.72
C ARG A 7 32.78 0.94 -2.02
N GLY A 8 32.08 1.20 -3.12
CA GLY A 8 32.66 1.46 -4.44
C GLY A 8 32.13 0.60 -5.59
N GLY A 9 31.21 -0.33 -5.35
CA GLY A 9 30.66 -1.19 -6.40
C GLY A 9 29.75 -0.45 -7.39
N LYS A 10 29.77 -0.88 -8.65
CA LYS A 10 28.88 -0.38 -9.71
C LYS A 10 27.41 -0.52 -9.25
N PRO A 11 26.57 0.52 -9.44
CA PRO A 11 25.14 0.41 -9.17
C PRO A 11 24.52 -0.77 -9.92
N LEU A 12 23.62 -1.51 -9.27
CA LEU A 12 22.89 -2.62 -9.90
C LEU A 12 21.77 -2.14 -10.84
N GLY A 13 21.39 -0.87 -10.71
CA GLY A 13 20.33 -0.22 -11.49
C GLY A 13 19.59 0.82 -10.66
N GLU A 14 18.57 1.42 -11.27
CA GLU A 14 17.65 2.37 -10.67
C GLU A 14 16.27 1.73 -10.54
N ILE A 15 15.52 2.14 -9.53
CA ILE A 15 14.12 1.74 -9.32
C ILE A 15 13.33 3.00 -9.02
N GLU A 16 12.04 2.97 -9.34
CA GLU A 16 11.16 4.08 -9.01
C GLU A 16 11.06 4.31 -7.50
N GLU A 17 10.94 5.59 -7.16
CA GLU A 17 10.88 6.07 -5.79
C GLU A 17 9.64 5.57 -5.05
N GLY A 18 8.50 5.48 -5.75
CA GLY A 18 7.27 4.90 -5.20
C GLY A 18 7.44 3.44 -4.83
N PHE A 19 8.05 2.65 -5.72
CA PHE A 19 8.39 1.25 -5.43
C PHE A 19 9.36 1.14 -4.25
N ALA A 20 10.43 1.95 -4.23
CA ALA A 20 11.39 1.97 -3.12
C ALA A 20 10.74 2.32 -1.76
N ALA A 21 9.72 3.20 -1.75
CA ALA A 21 9.00 3.60 -0.55
C ALA A 21 8.12 2.50 0.05
N THR A 22 7.76 1.48 -0.74
CA THR A 22 7.01 0.30 -0.25
C THR A 22 7.89 -0.80 0.35
N LEU A 23 9.23 -0.64 0.30
CA LEU A 23 10.17 -1.67 0.76
C LEU A 23 10.44 -1.57 2.26
N THR A 24 10.31 -2.69 2.95
CA THR A 24 10.68 -2.87 4.35
C THR A 24 11.95 -3.73 4.44
N PRO A 25 12.89 -3.45 5.39
CA PRO A 25 14.10 -4.26 5.54
C PRO A 25 13.80 -5.77 5.55
N GLY A 26 14.45 -6.51 4.66
CA GLY A 26 14.23 -7.95 4.45
C GLY A 26 13.40 -8.32 3.22
N ASP A 27 12.70 -7.38 2.58
CA ASP A 27 12.00 -7.61 1.31
C ASP A 27 12.98 -8.00 0.19
N THR A 28 12.61 -8.91 -0.71
CA THR A 28 13.40 -9.19 -1.93
C THR A 28 12.77 -8.58 -3.16
N PHE A 29 13.58 -8.15 -4.12
CA PHE A 29 13.12 -7.65 -5.42
C PHE A 29 14.12 -7.93 -6.54
N LEU A 30 13.65 -7.90 -7.78
CA LEU A 30 14.49 -8.13 -8.96
C LEU A 30 15.04 -6.80 -9.49
N ILE A 31 16.36 -6.72 -9.69
CA ILE A 31 16.99 -5.61 -10.39
C ILE A 31 18.23 -6.06 -11.17
N GLY A 32 18.35 -5.63 -12.43
CA GLY A 32 19.48 -5.99 -13.28
C GLY A 32 19.66 -7.51 -13.44
N GLY A 33 18.56 -8.27 -13.44
CA GLY A 33 18.55 -9.73 -13.51
C GLY A 33 18.95 -10.44 -12.20
N GLN A 34 19.14 -9.72 -11.10
CA GLN A 34 19.54 -10.28 -9.81
C GLN A 34 18.44 -10.10 -8.77
N VAL A 35 18.18 -11.16 -8.00
CA VAL A 35 17.31 -11.07 -6.82
C VAL A 35 18.14 -10.53 -5.65
N VAL A 36 17.70 -9.40 -5.12
CA VAL A 36 18.37 -8.69 -4.05
C VAL A 36 17.44 -8.49 -2.87
N ARG A 37 17.99 -8.51 -1.65
CA ARG A 37 17.29 -8.26 -0.40
C ARG A 37 17.51 -6.82 0.02
N TYR A 38 16.43 -6.06 0.19
CA TYR A 38 16.45 -4.71 0.71
C TYR A 38 16.95 -4.68 2.15
N GLU A 39 17.94 -3.82 2.41
CA GLU A 39 18.55 -3.63 3.73
C GLU A 39 18.15 -2.31 4.36
N GLY A 40 17.92 -1.31 3.52
CA GLY A 40 17.59 0.04 3.94
C GLY A 40 17.81 1.03 2.82
N LEU A 41 17.27 2.22 3.01
CA LEU A 41 17.48 3.36 2.15
C LEU A 41 18.44 4.31 2.87
N ARG A 42 19.51 4.71 2.20
CA ARG A 42 20.37 5.80 2.65
C ARG A 42 20.37 6.88 1.59
N GLU A 43 19.80 8.03 1.91
CA GLU A 43 19.56 9.11 0.96
C GLU A 43 18.78 8.62 -0.28
N MET A 44 19.35 8.72 -1.48
CA MET A 44 18.78 8.19 -2.73
C MET A 44 19.37 6.82 -3.13
N THR A 45 20.10 6.16 -2.23
CA THR A 45 20.70 4.86 -2.47
C THR A 45 19.98 3.78 -1.68
N VAL A 46 19.28 2.92 -2.41
CA VAL A 46 18.73 1.67 -1.87
C VAL A 46 19.88 0.68 -1.68
N GLU A 47 20.17 0.36 -0.42
CA GLU A 47 21.18 -0.63 -0.03
C GLU A 47 20.54 -2.02 -0.03
N VAL A 48 21.24 -2.97 -0.65
CA VAL A 48 20.75 -4.35 -0.76
C VAL A 48 21.85 -5.37 -0.45
N THR A 49 21.47 -6.58 -0.10
CA THR A 49 22.34 -7.76 -0.12
C THR A 49 21.88 -8.73 -1.20
N ARG A 50 22.73 -9.67 -1.60
CA ARG A 50 22.27 -10.79 -2.45
C ARG A 50 21.42 -11.72 -1.59
N GLY A 51 20.24 -12.10 -2.08
CA GLY A 51 19.38 -13.02 -1.36
C GLY A 51 18.35 -13.65 -2.29
N ALA A 52 18.49 -14.94 -2.58
CA ALA A 52 17.62 -15.69 -3.49
C ALA A 52 16.45 -16.41 -2.78
N GLY A 53 16.35 -16.31 -1.45
CA GLY A 53 15.48 -17.18 -0.65
C GLY A 53 13.99 -16.84 -0.65
N ARG A 54 13.57 -15.69 -1.20
CA ARG A 54 12.17 -15.24 -1.23
C ARG A 54 11.77 -14.78 -2.64
N LYS A 55 10.53 -15.07 -3.05
CA LYS A 55 9.97 -14.64 -4.34
C LYS A 55 10.10 -13.11 -4.48
N PRO A 56 10.86 -12.60 -5.47
CA PRO A 56 11.13 -11.17 -5.59
C PRO A 56 9.87 -10.36 -5.89
N LYS A 57 9.70 -9.22 -5.23
CA LYS A 57 8.82 -8.14 -5.69
C LYS A 57 9.33 -7.65 -7.06
N ILE A 58 8.41 -7.40 -7.99
CA ILE A 58 8.74 -6.86 -9.31
C ILE A 58 8.71 -5.34 -9.21
N ALA A 59 9.84 -4.69 -9.48
CA ALA A 59 9.92 -3.24 -9.57
C ALA A 59 8.97 -2.77 -10.67
N THR A 60 7.96 -1.99 -10.30
CA THR A 60 7.01 -1.44 -11.27
C THR A 60 7.35 0.02 -11.50
N PHE A 61 7.50 0.39 -12.77
CA PHE A 61 7.69 1.77 -13.19
C PHE A 61 6.32 2.36 -13.52
N MET A 62 5.72 3.03 -12.55
CA MET A 62 4.47 3.75 -12.67
C MET A 62 4.80 5.18 -13.08
N GLY A 63 5.09 5.37 -14.37
CA GLY A 63 5.22 6.71 -14.95
C GLY A 63 4.07 7.63 -14.53
N THR A 64 4.25 8.95 -14.66
CA THR A 64 3.33 10.00 -14.16
C THR A 64 1.88 9.83 -14.65
N LYS A 65 1.12 8.97 -13.98
CA LYS A 65 -0.33 8.91 -14.08
C LYS A 65 -0.86 10.00 -13.16
N PHE A 66 -1.39 11.08 -13.74
CA PHE A 66 -2.10 12.09 -12.96
C PHE A 66 -3.25 11.40 -12.22
N ALA A 67 -3.30 11.60 -10.89
CA ALA A 67 -4.42 11.12 -10.10
C ALA A 67 -5.72 11.69 -10.67
N THR A 68 -6.75 10.86 -10.82
CA THR A 68 -8.09 11.31 -11.19
C THR A 68 -8.52 12.45 -10.28
N SER A 69 -8.93 13.58 -10.86
CA SER A 69 -9.40 14.72 -10.08
C SER A 69 -10.68 14.36 -9.34
N THR A 70 -10.93 14.99 -8.19
CA THR A 70 -12.16 14.80 -7.42
C THR A 70 -13.42 15.12 -8.25
N GLN A 71 -13.32 16.09 -9.17
CA GLN A 71 -14.39 16.41 -10.11
C GLN A 71 -14.68 15.28 -11.10
N LEU A 72 -13.64 14.63 -11.63
CA LEU A 72 -13.82 13.49 -12.53
C LEU A 72 -14.40 12.28 -11.78
N SER A 73 -13.96 12.01 -10.55
CA SER A 73 -14.59 11.02 -9.68
C SER A 73 -16.09 11.28 -9.47
N ALA A 74 -16.45 12.53 -9.16
CA ALA A 74 -17.85 12.91 -8.98
C ALA A 74 -18.66 12.72 -10.28
N ARG A 75 -18.08 13.02 -11.45
CA ARG A 75 -18.74 12.81 -12.74
C ARG A 75 -18.96 11.33 -13.05
N ILE A 76 -18.01 10.46 -12.71
CA ILE A 76 -18.16 9.00 -12.86
C ILE A 76 -19.29 8.48 -11.96
N LEU A 77 -19.35 8.92 -10.70
CA LEU A 77 -20.42 8.55 -9.78
C LEU A 77 -21.80 9.02 -10.27
N ALA A 78 -21.87 10.24 -10.83
CA ALA A 78 -23.10 10.75 -11.45
C ALA A 78 -23.50 9.93 -12.70
N LEU A 79 -22.53 9.40 -13.44
CA LEU A 79 -22.79 8.49 -14.55
C LEU A 79 -23.36 7.17 -14.02
N PHE A 80 -22.77 6.56 -12.99
CA PHE A 80 -23.26 5.31 -12.39
C PHE A 80 -24.68 5.39 -11.82
N ALA A 81 -25.14 6.58 -11.43
CA ALA A 81 -26.50 6.78 -10.94
C ALA A 81 -27.59 6.77 -12.04
N GLN A 82 -27.21 6.79 -13.32
CA GLN A 82 -28.16 6.75 -14.44
C GLN A 82 -28.80 5.36 -14.58
N GLN A 83 -30.05 5.30 -15.05
CA GLN A 83 -30.73 4.03 -15.31
C GLN A 83 -30.14 3.27 -16.52
N ASN A 84 -29.62 4.01 -17.50
CA ASN A 84 -28.98 3.48 -18.69
C ASN A 84 -27.84 4.42 -19.15
N TRP A 85 -27.00 3.95 -20.07
CA TRP A 85 -25.82 4.67 -20.54
C TRP A 85 -25.73 4.70 -22.07
N PRO A 86 -26.66 5.40 -22.76
CA PRO A 86 -26.71 5.41 -24.23
C PRO A 86 -25.46 6.05 -24.87
N GLN A 87 -24.71 6.84 -24.10
CA GLN A 87 -23.48 7.49 -24.56
C GLN A 87 -22.23 6.61 -24.38
N LEU A 88 -22.33 5.46 -23.70
CA LEU A 88 -21.22 4.53 -23.55
C LEU A 88 -21.26 3.45 -24.63
N PRO A 89 -20.10 2.90 -25.01
CA PRO A 89 -20.06 1.69 -25.84
C PRO A 89 -20.87 0.56 -25.20
N ALA A 90 -21.58 -0.22 -26.02
CA ALA A 90 -22.49 -1.27 -25.56
C ALA A 90 -21.84 -2.23 -24.54
N HIS A 91 -20.63 -2.72 -24.84
CA HIS A 91 -19.89 -3.60 -23.94
C HIS A 91 -19.59 -2.98 -22.56
N THR A 92 -19.41 -1.66 -22.49
CA THR A 92 -19.18 -0.95 -21.21
C THR A 92 -20.50 -0.83 -20.44
N ALA A 93 -21.59 -0.47 -21.12
CA ALA A 93 -22.92 -0.41 -20.51
C ALA A 93 -23.35 -1.80 -20.00
N ASP A 94 -23.11 -2.86 -20.77
CA ASP A 94 -23.37 -4.25 -20.38
C ASP A 94 -22.55 -4.65 -19.15
N TRP A 95 -21.30 -4.20 -19.06
CA TRP A 95 -20.43 -4.44 -17.91
C TRP A 95 -20.98 -3.78 -16.62
N LEU A 96 -21.46 -2.53 -16.72
CA LEU A 96 -22.09 -1.82 -15.60
C LEU A 96 -23.43 -2.46 -15.22
N ALA A 97 -24.23 -2.89 -16.20
CA ALA A 97 -25.47 -3.62 -15.95
C ALA A 97 -25.21 -4.96 -15.25
N LEU A 98 -24.14 -5.67 -15.64
CA LEU A 98 -23.71 -6.90 -14.97
C LEU A 98 -23.32 -6.62 -13.52
N GLN A 99 -22.56 -5.56 -13.25
CA GLN A 99 -22.21 -5.14 -11.89
C GLN A 99 -23.46 -4.89 -11.04
N ALA A 100 -24.41 -4.11 -11.57
CA ALA A 100 -25.66 -3.79 -10.87
C ALA A 100 -26.51 -5.03 -10.57
N ARG A 101 -26.41 -6.08 -11.39
CA ARG A 101 -27.12 -7.35 -11.19
C ARG A 101 -26.49 -8.24 -10.12
N VAL A 102 -25.16 -8.29 -10.05
CA VAL A 102 -24.45 -9.22 -9.15
C VAL A 102 -23.99 -8.58 -7.84
N SER A 103 -24.03 -7.25 -7.75
CA SER A 103 -23.61 -6.42 -6.62
C SER A 103 -24.37 -5.09 -6.65
N ARG A 104 -23.70 -3.97 -6.39
CA ARG A 104 -24.18 -2.59 -6.54
C ARG A 104 -23.20 -1.77 -7.35
N LEU A 105 -23.70 -0.72 -7.99
CA LEU A 105 -22.86 0.34 -8.52
C LEU A 105 -22.47 1.31 -7.39
N PRO A 106 -21.23 1.82 -7.35
CA PRO A 106 -20.83 2.87 -6.42
C PRO A 106 -21.72 4.12 -6.57
N GLN A 107 -22.04 4.75 -5.44
CA GLN A 107 -22.93 5.91 -5.39
C GLN A 107 -22.27 7.06 -4.64
N ALA A 108 -22.62 8.30 -5.00
CA ALA A 108 -22.18 9.47 -4.26
C ALA A 108 -22.70 9.45 -2.82
N GLY A 109 -21.83 9.79 -1.86
CA GLY A 109 -22.18 9.85 -0.44
C GLY A 109 -22.35 8.50 0.26
N ARG A 110 -21.96 7.39 -0.38
CA ARG A 110 -21.95 6.05 0.22
C ARG A 110 -20.60 5.37 -0.06
N LEU A 111 -20.17 4.50 0.83
CA LEU A 111 -19.00 3.66 0.63
C LEU A 111 -19.44 2.23 0.32
N LEU A 112 -19.19 1.77 -0.90
CA LEU A 112 -19.40 0.37 -1.27
C LEU A 112 -18.15 -0.43 -0.92
N ILE A 113 -18.35 -1.50 -0.16
CA ILE A 113 -17.36 -2.51 0.18
C ILE A 113 -17.87 -3.86 -0.30
N GLU A 114 -17.08 -4.53 -1.12
CA GLU A 114 -17.37 -5.90 -1.56
C GLU A 114 -16.38 -6.85 -0.92
N SER A 115 -16.86 -7.97 -0.38
CA SER A 115 -16.01 -9.07 0.05
C SER A 115 -16.35 -10.32 -0.76
N PHE A 116 -15.35 -11.00 -1.33
CA PHE A 116 -15.55 -12.22 -2.10
C PHE A 116 -14.32 -13.14 -2.09
N PRO A 117 -14.50 -14.46 -2.28
CA PRO A 117 -13.40 -15.38 -2.51
C PRO A 117 -12.96 -15.33 -3.98
N HIS A 118 -11.66 -15.43 -4.22
CA HIS A 118 -11.10 -15.58 -5.56
C HIS A 118 -9.72 -16.25 -5.48
N ASP A 119 -9.45 -17.22 -6.34
CA ASP A 119 -8.14 -17.90 -6.45
C ASP A 119 -7.59 -18.39 -5.09
N GLY A 120 -8.45 -19.02 -4.29
CA GLY A 120 -8.10 -19.57 -2.97
C GLY A 120 -7.81 -18.52 -1.89
N ARG A 121 -8.18 -17.25 -2.11
CA ARG A 121 -7.99 -16.15 -1.16
C ARG A 121 -9.24 -15.33 -0.96
N GLU A 122 -9.32 -14.68 0.19
CA GLU A 122 -10.37 -13.73 0.48
C GLU A 122 -9.98 -12.33 0.03
N HIS A 123 -10.94 -11.61 -0.55
CA HIS A 123 -10.73 -10.28 -1.09
C HIS A 123 -11.72 -9.29 -0.48
N VAL A 124 -11.27 -8.05 -0.34
CA VAL A 124 -12.07 -6.90 0.06
C VAL A 124 -11.79 -5.75 -0.91
N CYS A 125 -12.80 -5.30 -1.63
CA CYS A 125 -12.71 -4.16 -2.55
C CYS A 125 -13.48 -2.97 -1.96
N VAL A 126 -12.78 -1.85 -1.75
CA VAL A 126 -13.34 -0.62 -1.18
C VAL A 126 -13.38 0.47 -2.24
N TYR A 127 -14.59 0.86 -2.66
CA TYR A 127 -14.84 1.83 -3.73
C TYR A 127 -14.95 3.26 -3.20
N GLY A 128 -13.81 3.88 -2.90
CA GLY A 128 -13.77 5.20 -2.26
C GLY A 128 -13.78 6.43 -3.20
N PHE A 129 -13.41 6.30 -4.48
CA PHE A 129 -13.37 7.42 -5.45
C PHE A 129 -12.53 8.66 -5.02
N ALA A 130 -11.56 8.47 -4.12
CA ALA A 130 -10.75 9.55 -3.54
C ALA A 130 -9.48 9.92 -4.36
N GLY A 131 -9.20 9.21 -5.46
CA GLY A 131 -7.95 9.36 -6.22
C GLY A 131 -6.84 8.46 -5.69
N ARG A 132 -5.82 8.22 -6.52
CA ARG A 132 -4.80 7.18 -6.29
C ARG A 132 -4.06 7.31 -4.97
N ASN A 133 -3.57 8.50 -4.64
CA ASN A 133 -2.74 8.70 -3.44
C ASN A 133 -3.56 8.45 -2.16
N ALA A 134 -4.82 8.88 -2.16
CA ALA A 134 -5.76 8.61 -1.08
C ALA A 134 -6.08 7.12 -1.00
N GLN A 135 -6.34 6.44 -2.13
CA GLN A 135 -6.60 5.00 -2.13
C GLN A 135 -5.40 4.17 -1.69
N GLN A 136 -4.20 4.56 -2.11
CA GLN A 136 -2.95 3.95 -1.69
C GLN A 136 -2.75 4.08 -0.17
N THR A 137 -2.99 5.28 0.36
CA THR A 137 -2.96 5.54 1.80
C THR A 137 -4.02 4.70 2.52
N LEU A 138 -5.25 4.67 1.99
CA LEU A 138 -6.34 3.89 2.54
C LEU A 138 -5.98 2.39 2.58
N GLY A 139 -5.32 1.85 1.56
CA GLY A 139 -4.86 0.46 1.57
C GLY A 139 -3.86 0.15 2.68
N LEU A 140 -2.93 1.06 2.98
CA LEU A 140 -2.01 0.91 4.11
C LEU A 140 -2.75 0.91 5.45
N LEU A 141 -3.73 1.79 5.62
CA LEU A 141 -4.48 1.90 6.87
C LEU A 141 -5.45 0.74 7.06
N LEU A 142 -6.18 0.38 6.01
CA LEU A 142 -7.14 -0.72 6.04
C LEU A 142 -6.46 -2.06 6.25
N THR A 143 -5.31 -2.32 5.65
CA THR A 143 -4.59 -3.58 5.90
C THR A 143 -4.15 -3.69 7.35
N LYS A 144 -3.74 -2.58 7.98
CA LYS A 144 -3.48 -2.58 9.42
C LYS A 144 -4.75 -2.81 10.25
N ARG A 145 -5.86 -2.17 9.90
CA ARG A 145 -7.16 -2.40 10.57
C ARG A 145 -7.61 -3.85 10.45
N LEU A 146 -7.49 -4.45 9.27
CA LEU A 146 -7.82 -5.85 9.03
C LEU A 146 -6.91 -6.79 9.85
N GLU A 147 -5.63 -6.46 10.00
CA GLU A 147 -4.73 -7.20 10.90
C GLU A 147 -5.19 -7.09 12.37
N GLU A 148 -5.51 -5.88 12.83
CA GLU A 148 -6.05 -5.62 14.19
C GLU A 148 -7.42 -6.32 14.41
N MET A 149 -8.17 -6.60 13.34
CA MET A 149 -9.41 -7.39 13.35
C MET A 149 -9.18 -8.90 13.20
N GLY A 150 -7.93 -9.37 13.03
CA GLY A 150 -7.61 -10.79 12.87
C GLY A 150 -8.00 -11.38 11.51
N LEU A 151 -8.04 -10.57 10.44
CA LEU A 151 -8.44 -10.98 9.08
C LEU A 151 -7.26 -11.27 8.14
N HIS A 152 -6.03 -11.19 8.66
CA HIS A 152 -4.80 -11.66 8.02
C HIS A 152 -4.64 -11.20 6.55
N PRO A 153 -4.58 -9.88 6.28
CA PRO A 153 -4.28 -9.37 4.94
C PRO A 153 -2.86 -9.73 4.48
N LEU A 154 -2.73 -10.03 3.20
CA LEU A 154 -1.48 -10.38 2.54
C LEU A 154 -0.96 -9.27 1.63
N GLY A 155 -1.82 -8.36 1.23
CA GLY A 155 -1.44 -7.22 0.39
C GLY A 155 -2.63 -6.49 -0.20
N PHE A 156 -2.35 -5.40 -0.88
CA PHE A 156 -3.35 -4.59 -1.54
C PHE A 156 -2.86 -3.98 -2.85
N VAL A 157 -3.79 -3.51 -3.66
CA VAL A 157 -3.54 -2.67 -4.84
C VAL A 157 -4.53 -1.52 -4.83
N ALA A 158 -4.08 -0.34 -5.23
CA ALA A 158 -4.90 0.86 -5.27
C ALA A 158 -4.96 1.41 -6.69
N THR A 159 -6.17 1.77 -7.11
CA THR A 159 -6.43 2.54 -8.32
C THR A 159 -6.90 3.93 -7.95
N ASP A 160 -7.29 4.73 -8.93
CA ASP A 160 -7.83 6.06 -8.65
C ASP A 160 -9.23 6.02 -7.99
N TYR A 161 -9.95 4.91 -8.10
CA TYR A 161 -11.32 4.79 -7.62
C TYR A 161 -11.54 3.75 -6.53
N ALA A 162 -10.65 2.77 -6.37
CA ALA A 162 -10.83 1.72 -5.39
C ALA A 162 -9.51 1.16 -4.85
N THR A 163 -9.61 0.50 -3.69
CA THR A 163 -8.54 -0.28 -3.08
C THR A 163 -9.00 -1.72 -2.93
N LEU A 164 -8.25 -2.65 -3.51
CA LEU A 164 -8.48 -4.09 -3.40
C LEU A 164 -7.43 -4.71 -2.49
N ILE A 165 -7.87 -5.34 -1.41
CA ILE A 165 -7.05 -6.05 -0.43
C ILE A 165 -7.31 -7.54 -0.61
N TRP A 166 -6.27 -8.37 -0.51
CA TRP A 166 -6.40 -9.83 -0.45
C TRP A 166 -5.76 -10.36 0.83
N GLY A 167 -6.33 -11.43 1.37
CA GLY A 167 -5.93 -12.04 2.63
C GLY A 167 -6.42 -13.48 2.75
N MET A 168 -6.42 -13.97 3.98
CA MET A 168 -6.82 -15.35 4.29
C MET A 168 -8.29 -15.45 4.69
N ASP A 169 -8.80 -14.49 5.48
CA ASP A 169 -10.13 -14.59 6.09
C ASP A 169 -11.11 -13.55 5.51
N PRO A 170 -12.41 -13.89 5.43
CA PRO A 170 -13.40 -13.03 4.82
C PRO A 170 -13.79 -11.88 5.75
N LEU A 171 -13.97 -10.69 5.17
CA LEU A 171 -14.64 -9.59 5.85
C LEU A 171 -16.16 -9.81 5.79
N THR A 172 -16.76 -10.14 6.94
CA THR A 172 -18.20 -10.35 7.08
C THR A 172 -18.92 -9.20 7.78
N ASP A 173 -18.17 -8.36 8.50
CA ASP A 173 -18.64 -7.14 9.15
C ASP A 173 -17.65 -6.00 8.92
N ALA A 174 -18.14 -4.86 8.44
CA ALA A 174 -17.33 -3.67 8.17
C ALA A 174 -17.31 -2.69 9.36
N THR A 175 -17.98 -3.03 10.46
CA THR A 175 -18.01 -2.21 11.67
C THR A 175 -16.59 -1.94 12.17
N GLY A 176 -16.26 -0.65 12.34
CA GLY A 176 -14.93 -0.23 12.79
C GLY A 176 -13.79 -0.41 11.76
N LEU A 177 -14.08 -0.83 10.53
CA LEU A 177 -13.06 -0.94 9.47
C LEU A 177 -12.56 0.45 9.03
N VAL A 178 -13.49 1.39 8.88
CA VAL A 178 -13.21 2.78 8.46
C VAL A 178 -13.44 3.79 9.59
N ASP A 179 -13.24 3.36 10.84
CA ASP A 179 -13.32 4.25 12.00
C ASP A 179 -12.29 5.38 11.89
N ARG A 180 -12.75 6.63 11.95
CA ARG A 180 -11.92 7.81 11.71
C ARG A 180 -10.74 7.87 12.69
N ALA A 181 -11.00 7.67 13.98
CA ALA A 181 -9.97 7.79 15.01
C ALA A 181 -8.91 6.68 14.85
N ALA A 182 -9.35 5.44 14.59
CA ALA A 182 -8.46 4.32 14.35
C ALA A 182 -7.62 4.48 13.07
N LEU A 183 -8.19 5.06 12.01
CA LEU A 183 -7.45 5.35 10.77
C LEU A 183 -6.41 6.47 10.98
N GLN A 184 -6.75 7.53 11.71
CA GLN A 184 -5.82 8.61 12.08
C GLN A 184 -4.65 8.10 12.92
N ASP A 185 -4.95 7.33 13.95
CA ASP A 185 -3.97 6.70 14.83
C ASP A 185 -3.11 5.66 14.08
N GLY A 186 -3.74 4.90 13.19
CA GLY A 186 -3.08 4.00 12.25
C GLY A 186 -2.05 4.71 11.37
N LEU A 187 -2.40 5.89 10.86
CA LEU A 187 -1.55 6.75 10.04
C LEU A 187 -0.38 7.32 10.83
N ASP A 188 -0.63 7.84 12.03
CA ASP A 188 0.42 8.43 12.87
C ASP A 188 1.49 7.39 13.23
N ARG A 189 1.06 6.17 13.61
CA ARG A 189 1.98 5.03 13.80
C ARG A 189 2.76 4.69 12.53
N TRP A 190 2.12 4.72 11.37
CA TRP A 190 2.78 4.41 10.10
C TRP A 190 3.80 5.48 9.71
N LEU A 191 3.46 6.76 9.87
CA LEU A 191 4.35 7.89 9.60
C LEU A 191 5.60 7.85 10.49
N ALA A 192 5.43 7.57 11.78
CA ALA A 192 6.54 7.51 12.74
C ALA A 192 7.62 6.47 12.37
N GLY A 193 7.25 5.40 11.66
CA GLY A 193 8.14 4.28 11.34
C GLY A 193 8.80 4.33 9.96
N ASN A 194 8.46 5.28 9.08
CA ASN A 194 8.73 5.11 7.64
C ASN A 194 9.71 6.12 7.01
N ALA A 195 10.37 5.66 5.94
CA ALA A 195 11.29 6.42 5.09
C ALA A 195 10.66 7.66 4.44
N VAL A 196 9.32 7.70 4.31
CA VAL A 196 8.56 8.85 3.80
C VAL A 196 8.76 10.07 4.69
N MET A 197 8.67 9.93 6.02
CA MET A 197 8.88 11.06 6.93
C MET A 197 10.32 11.57 6.90
N LYS A 198 11.32 10.68 6.82
CA LYS A 198 12.73 11.07 6.69
C LYS A 198 12.99 11.83 5.37
N ARG A 199 12.35 11.41 4.27
CA ARG A 199 12.42 12.11 2.98
C ARG A 199 11.79 13.49 3.03
N THR A 200 10.56 13.58 3.53
CA THR A 200 9.88 14.87 3.66
C THR A 200 10.67 15.79 4.59
N PHE A 201 11.24 15.24 5.66
CA PHE A 201 12.10 16.00 6.57
C PHE A 201 13.33 16.54 5.86
N ARG A 202 13.98 15.74 5.01
CA ARG A 202 15.12 16.21 4.20
C ARG A 202 14.72 17.40 3.33
N ALA A 203 13.55 17.38 2.69
CA ALA A 203 13.07 18.50 1.89
C ALA A 203 12.87 19.76 2.75
N SER A 204 12.16 19.63 3.88
CA SER A 204 11.93 20.74 4.82
C SER A 204 13.23 21.29 5.43
N ALA A 205 14.15 20.42 5.85
CA ALA A 205 15.45 20.80 6.43
C ALA A 205 16.36 21.48 5.41
N THR A 206 16.25 21.10 4.12
CA THR A 206 16.96 21.78 3.03
C THR A 206 16.43 23.19 2.81
N ILE A 207 15.11 23.39 2.81
CA ILE A 207 14.49 24.72 2.70
C ILE A 207 14.86 25.60 3.89
N ALA A 208 14.90 25.01 5.09
CA ALA A 208 15.30 25.70 6.33
C ALA A 208 16.81 26.00 6.43
N GLY A 209 17.62 25.63 5.43
CA GLY A 209 19.06 25.89 5.42
C GLY A 209 19.89 25.02 6.37
N LEU A 210 19.29 23.98 6.97
CA LEU A 210 19.96 23.08 7.91
C LEU A 210 20.78 21.99 7.21
N ILE A 211 20.53 21.81 5.91
CA ILE A 211 21.30 20.94 5.04
C ILE A 211 21.83 21.83 3.92
N GLU A 212 23.15 22.05 3.89
CA GLU A 212 23.79 22.78 2.79
C GLU A 212 23.59 22.04 1.47
N ARG A 213 23.04 22.73 0.46
CA ARG A 213 23.23 22.32 -0.94
C ARG A 213 24.58 22.87 -1.39
N ASN A 214 25.41 22.02 -2.00
CA ASN A 214 26.75 22.33 -2.52
C ASN A 214 26.97 23.81 -2.89
N THR A 215 27.95 24.46 -2.23
CA THR A 215 28.42 25.81 -2.57
C THR A 215 29.25 25.82 -3.87
N PRO A 216 29.09 26.81 -4.77
CA PRO A 216 29.84 26.90 -6.03
C PRO A 216 31.37 26.90 -5.89
N SER A 217 31.89 27.39 -4.75
CA SER A 217 33.31 27.73 -4.58
C SER A 217 34.18 26.66 -3.91
N ALA A 218 33.60 25.53 -3.50
CA ALA A 218 34.38 24.43 -2.94
C ALA A 218 33.69 23.09 -3.20
N ARG A 219 34.25 22.31 -4.14
CA ARG A 219 34.02 20.87 -4.21
C ARG A 219 34.64 20.23 -2.96
N LYS A 220 33.95 20.33 -1.82
CA LYS A 220 34.24 19.45 -0.68
C LYS A 220 34.12 18.03 -1.20
N THR A 221 35.17 17.23 -1.05
CA THR A 221 35.14 15.82 -1.40
C THR A 221 33.94 15.20 -0.69
N GLY A 222 33.09 14.47 -1.42
CA GLY A 222 31.71 14.10 -1.03
C GLY A 222 31.56 13.22 0.21
N ARG A 223 32.58 13.17 1.08
CA ARG A 223 32.66 12.40 2.31
C ARG A 223 32.66 13.29 3.58
N GLN A 224 32.72 14.62 3.48
CA GLN A 224 32.81 15.53 4.65
C GLN A 224 31.75 16.65 4.74
N ALA A 225 30.73 16.70 3.88
CA ALA A 225 29.78 17.83 3.86
C ALA A 225 28.29 17.46 3.96
N THR A 226 27.95 16.23 4.32
CA THR A 226 26.53 15.84 4.45
C THR A 226 26.28 15.39 5.88
N PHE A 227 25.80 16.30 6.72
CA PHE A 227 25.07 15.89 7.91
C PHE A 227 23.85 15.10 7.42
N SER A 228 23.73 13.83 7.80
CA SER A 228 22.63 13.00 7.31
C SER A 228 21.33 13.57 7.87
N SER A 229 20.44 14.02 6.98
CA SER A 229 19.06 14.42 7.30
C SER A 229 18.38 13.46 8.26
N ASP A 230 18.72 12.18 8.13
CA ASP A 230 18.13 11.07 8.87
C ASP A 230 18.58 11.10 10.33
N ILE A 231 19.83 11.48 10.61
CA ILE A 231 20.34 11.66 11.98
C ILE A 231 19.65 12.84 12.66
N LEU A 232 19.46 13.96 11.96
CA LEU A 232 18.71 15.10 12.50
C LEU A 232 17.27 14.69 12.82
N TYR A 233 16.61 14.01 11.88
CA TYR A 233 15.26 13.52 12.09
C TYR A 233 15.16 12.58 13.30
N ASP A 234 16.03 11.56 13.36
CA ASP A 234 16.03 10.57 14.44
C ASP A 234 16.36 11.20 15.81
N THR A 235 17.25 12.20 15.83
CA THR A 235 17.62 12.95 17.05
C THR A 235 16.45 13.80 17.52
N LEU A 236 15.83 14.58 16.62
CA LEU A 236 14.65 15.38 16.98
C LEU A 236 13.51 14.48 17.44
N MET A 237 13.25 13.37 16.76
CA MET A 237 12.18 12.47 17.18
C MET A 237 12.41 11.88 18.58
N ARG A 238 13.67 11.66 18.96
CA ARG A 238 14.02 11.10 20.27
C ARG A 238 14.04 12.14 21.40
N TYR A 239 14.53 13.34 21.12
CA TYR A 239 14.85 14.32 22.17
C TYR A 239 13.99 15.59 22.13
N ASP A 240 13.38 15.92 20.99
CA ASP A 240 12.43 17.03 20.84
C ASP A 240 11.33 16.70 19.81
N PRO A 241 10.38 15.81 20.16
CA PRO A 241 9.34 15.37 19.24
C PRO A 241 8.36 16.50 18.85
N ALA A 242 8.34 17.61 19.61
CA ALA A 242 7.51 18.78 19.33
C ALA A 242 8.19 19.79 18.39
N HIS A 243 9.44 19.53 17.97
CA HIS A 243 10.24 20.44 17.17
C HIS A 243 9.52 20.91 15.89
N LEU A 244 9.65 22.21 15.57
CA LEU A 244 8.95 22.85 14.45
C LEU A 244 9.16 22.13 13.11
N LEU A 245 10.39 21.68 12.81
CA LEU A 245 10.66 20.93 11.57
C LEU A 245 9.90 19.61 11.48
N LEU A 246 9.69 18.91 12.60
CA LEU A 246 8.92 17.66 12.60
C LEU A 246 7.44 17.96 12.32
N ARG A 247 6.92 19.07 12.86
CA ARG A 247 5.55 19.55 12.59
C ARG A 247 5.36 19.96 11.13
N ILE A 248 6.33 20.68 10.56
CA ILE A 248 6.33 21.04 9.12
C ILE A 248 6.41 19.77 8.27
N THR A 249 7.32 18.86 8.61
CA THR A 249 7.48 17.57 7.91
C THR A 249 6.18 16.78 7.90
N ARG A 250 5.49 16.69 9.06
CA ARG A 250 4.19 16.02 9.15
C ARG A 250 3.18 16.68 8.22
N THR A 251 3.09 18.01 8.24
CA THR A 251 2.18 18.79 7.38
C THR A 251 2.45 18.56 5.90
N GLU A 252 3.71 18.56 5.48
CA GLU A 252 4.10 18.36 4.08
C GLU A 252 3.90 16.90 3.63
N ALA A 253 4.14 15.92 4.51
CA ALA A 253 3.90 14.52 4.20
C ALA A 253 2.42 14.25 3.92
N LEU A 254 1.53 14.90 4.69
CA LEU A 254 0.07 14.86 4.54
C LEU A 254 -0.47 15.62 3.33
N ARG A 255 0.34 16.44 2.64
CA ARG A 255 -0.06 17.18 1.44
C ARG A 255 0.42 16.54 0.14
N GLY A 256 1.56 15.84 0.16
CA GLY A 256 2.21 15.34 -1.05
C GLY A 256 2.02 13.84 -1.31
N LEU A 257 2.59 13.01 -0.43
CA LEU A 257 2.68 11.55 -0.63
C LEU A 257 1.54 10.78 0.03
N VAL A 258 0.97 11.35 1.09
CA VAL A 258 -0.15 10.81 1.85
C VAL A 258 -1.29 11.79 1.67
N ASP A 259 -2.36 11.38 0.99
CA ASP A 259 -3.54 12.23 0.85
C ASP A 259 -4.61 11.79 1.85
N PHE A 260 -4.30 11.96 3.13
CA PHE A 260 -5.25 11.63 4.19
C PHE A 260 -6.40 12.63 4.24
N GLY A 261 -6.18 13.89 3.86
CA GLY A 261 -7.23 14.90 3.76
C GLY A 261 -8.37 14.45 2.84
N ARG A 262 -8.07 13.87 1.67
CA ARG A 262 -9.12 13.30 0.80
C ARG A 262 -9.82 12.08 1.39
N ILE A 263 -9.14 11.28 2.22
CA ILE A 263 -9.79 10.18 2.96
C ILE A 263 -10.76 10.79 3.98
N GLU A 264 -10.36 11.81 4.72
CA GLU A 264 -11.23 12.50 5.67
C GLU A 264 -12.45 13.12 4.99
N GLU A 265 -12.26 13.83 3.87
CA GLU A 265 -13.37 14.36 3.07
C GLU A 265 -14.30 13.25 2.54
N MET A 266 -13.74 12.11 2.13
CA MET A 266 -14.53 10.95 1.72
C MET A 266 -15.35 10.42 2.90
N LEU A 267 -14.74 10.23 4.07
CA LEU A 267 -15.42 9.76 5.27
C LEU A 267 -16.52 10.73 5.74
N ASP A 268 -16.28 12.05 5.67
CA ASP A 268 -17.30 13.06 5.99
C ASP A 268 -18.50 13.01 5.05
N ARG A 269 -18.26 12.81 3.75
CA ARG A 269 -19.36 12.64 2.78
C ARG A 269 -20.13 11.34 2.96
N VAL A 270 -19.47 10.27 3.41
CA VAL A 270 -20.08 8.95 3.58
C VAL A 270 -20.86 8.87 4.89
N GLY A 271 -20.29 9.32 6.00
CA GLY A 271 -20.82 9.10 7.35
C GLY A 271 -21.03 7.61 7.61
N ASP A 272 -22.21 7.25 8.13
CA ASP A 272 -22.56 5.85 8.45
C ASP A 272 -23.07 5.05 7.25
N ARG A 273 -23.06 5.62 6.04
CA ARG A 273 -23.62 5.00 4.82
C ARG A 273 -22.63 4.05 4.16
N ILE A 274 -22.27 2.99 4.88
CA ILE A 274 -21.33 1.96 4.43
C ILE A 274 -22.11 0.70 4.06
N ASP A 275 -21.98 0.26 2.81
CA ASP A 275 -22.57 -0.98 2.31
C ASP A 275 -21.49 -2.06 2.23
N LEU A 276 -21.55 -3.07 3.08
CA LEU A 276 -20.76 -4.30 2.91
C LEU A 276 -21.61 -5.36 2.21
N LEU A 277 -21.13 -5.86 1.06
CA LEU A 277 -21.74 -6.98 0.35
C LEU A 277 -20.78 -8.17 0.36
N ARG A 278 -21.19 -9.26 1.01
CA ARG A 278 -20.52 -10.56 0.88
C ARG A 278 -21.04 -11.26 -0.36
N LEU A 279 -20.15 -11.49 -1.32
CA LEU A 279 -20.47 -11.99 -2.65
C LEU A 279 -19.79 -13.35 -2.88
N PRO A 280 -20.43 -14.26 -3.66
CA PRO A 280 -19.90 -15.61 -3.86
C PRO A 280 -18.71 -15.65 -4.83
N ARG A 281 -18.42 -14.57 -5.55
CA ARG A 281 -17.37 -14.51 -6.58
C ARG A 281 -16.96 -13.07 -6.90
N LEU A 282 -15.82 -12.95 -7.59
CA LEU A 282 -15.31 -11.71 -8.19
C LEU A 282 -16.37 -10.95 -8.99
N THR A 283 -16.41 -9.63 -8.81
CA THR A 283 -17.37 -8.72 -9.48
C THR A 283 -16.76 -8.03 -10.71
N PRO A 284 -17.60 -7.58 -11.66
CA PRO A 284 -17.16 -6.85 -12.84
C PRO A 284 -16.28 -5.62 -12.53
N LEU A 285 -16.62 -4.80 -11.54
CA LEU A 285 -15.82 -3.62 -11.19
C LEU A 285 -14.55 -3.96 -10.41
N ALA A 286 -14.49 -5.08 -9.70
CA ALA A 286 -13.28 -5.52 -9.01
C ALA A 286 -12.29 -6.23 -9.95
N ALA A 287 -12.77 -6.87 -11.01
CA ALA A 287 -11.95 -7.68 -11.90
C ALA A 287 -10.74 -6.93 -12.52
N PRO A 288 -10.86 -5.68 -13.02
CA PRO A 288 -9.71 -4.95 -13.54
C PRO A 288 -8.61 -4.71 -12.51
N LEU A 289 -8.95 -4.59 -11.21
CA LEU A 289 -7.95 -4.35 -10.16
C LEU A 289 -7.02 -5.56 -9.97
N LEU A 290 -7.44 -6.77 -10.33
CA LEU A 290 -6.58 -7.95 -10.29
C LEU A 290 -5.50 -7.94 -11.39
N LEU A 291 -5.71 -7.16 -12.45
CA LEU A 291 -4.78 -6.99 -13.56
C LEU A 291 -3.83 -5.80 -13.36
N GLU A 292 -4.08 -4.96 -12.35
CA GLU A 292 -3.23 -3.82 -12.04
C GLU A 292 -1.85 -4.29 -11.57
N VAL A 293 -0.83 -3.67 -12.16
CA VAL A 293 0.55 -3.84 -11.71
C VAL A 293 0.73 -3.04 -10.41
N GLY A 294 1.67 -3.41 -9.55
CA GLY A 294 1.93 -2.66 -8.31
C GLY A 294 1.21 -3.17 -7.06
N ARG A 295 0.92 -4.47 -7.00
CA ARG A 295 0.49 -5.17 -5.76
C ARG A 295 1.51 -4.92 -4.63
N VAL A 296 1.06 -4.29 -3.55
CA VAL A 296 1.84 -4.01 -2.35
C VAL A 296 1.61 -5.14 -1.34
N PRO A 297 2.63 -5.96 -1.03
CA PRO A 297 2.48 -7.00 -0.02
C PRO A 297 2.53 -6.40 1.39
N VAL A 298 1.78 -7.01 2.29
CA VAL A 298 1.71 -6.67 3.70
C VAL A 298 2.50 -7.71 4.49
N GLN A 299 3.35 -7.26 5.41
CA GLN A 299 4.00 -8.14 6.37
C GLN A 299 3.11 -8.22 7.61
N GLY A 300 2.77 -9.43 8.05
CA GLY A 300 1.87 -9.67 9.17
C GLY A 300 1.67 -11.16 9.45
N ALA A 301 0.75 -11.48 10.35
CA ALA A 301 0.44 -12.84 10.82
C ALA A 301 -0.01 -13.77 9.67
N ALA A 302 -0.55 -13.22 8.58
CA ALA A 302 -0.89 -13.97 7.38
C ALA A 302 0.31 -14.75 6.79
N GLN A 303 1.52 -14.17 6.85
CA GLN A 303 2.74 -14.83 6.36
C GLN A 303 3.13 -16.02 7.24
N GLU A 304 2.95 -15.92 8.55
CA GLU A 304 3.19 -16.99 9.51
C GLU A 304 2.19 -18.13 9.31
N ARG A 305 0.91 -17.79 9.12
CA ARG A 305 -0.14 -18.76 8.81
C ARG A 305 0.13 -19.52 7.51
N LEU A 306 0.52 -18.82 6.43
CA LEU A 306 0.91 -19.47 5.18
C LEU A 306 2.09 -20.44 5.36
N LEU A 307 3.07 -20.09 6.20
CA LEU A 307 4.20 -20.97 6.51
C LEU A 307 3.74 -22.18 7.33
N ALA A 308 2.84 -22.00 8.29
CA ALA A 308 2.28 -23.09 9.08
C ALA A 308 1.45 -24.06 8.22
N GLU A 309 0.58 -23.55 7.35
CA GLU A 309 -0.22 -24.36 6.41
C GLU A 309 0.68 -25.16 5.45
N GLU A 310 1.75 -24.55 4.93
CA GLU A 310 2.69 -25.24 4.04
C GLU A 310 3.54 -26.27 4.80
N ALA A 311 3.98 -25.96 6.03
CA ALA A 311 4.68 -26.91 6.88
C ALA A 311 3.79 -28.12 7.19
N GLU A 312 2.51 -27.90 7.50
CA GLU A 312 1.54 -28.97 7.72
C GLU A 312 1.34 -29.83 6.47
N ARG A 313 1.19 -29.21 5.28
CA ARG A 313 1.12 -29.95 4.01
C ARG A 313 2.37 -30.80 3.76
N LEU A 314 3.57 -30.26 4.00
CA LEU A 314 4.82 -30.98 3.82
C LEU A 314 4.96 -32.12 4.83
N MET A 315 4.54 -31.94 6.08
CA MET A 315 4.49 -33.01 7.08
C MET A 315 3.51 -34.11 6.67
N GLN A 316 2.33 -33.76 6.15
CA GLN A 316 1.36 -34.73 5.65
C GLN A 316 1.85 -35.47 4.39
N ALA A 317 2.61 -34.80 3.52
CA ALA A 317 3.20 -35.39 2.31
C ALA A 317 4.40 -36.31 2.59
N THR A 318 5.13 -36.05 3.69
CA THR A 318 6.31 -36.84 4.11
C THR A 318 5.99 -37.92 5.14
N ALA A 319 4.76 -37.96 5.67
CA ALA A 319 4.31 -39.01 6.57
C ALA A 319 4.30 -40.38 5.86
N PRO A 320 4.97 -41.42 6.40
CA PRO A 320 4.97 -42.76 5.81
C PRO A 320 3.54 -43.32 5.74
N ALA A 321 3.25 -44.10 4.70
CA ALA A 321 1.92 -44.48 4.20
C ALA A 321 0.97 -45.24 5.17
N GLY A 322 1.30 -45.35 6.46
CA GLY A 322 0.54 -46.13 7.46
C GLY A 322 -0.36 -45.35 8.42
N ARG A 323 -0.52 -44.02 8.31
CA ARG A 323 -1.29 -43.20 9.28
C ARG A 323 -2.34 -42.25 8.68
N ARG A 324 -2.88 -42.54 7.49
CA ARG A 324 -3.95 -41.73 6.88
C ARG A 324 -5.34 -41.89 7.51
N ALA A 325 -5.53 -42.75 8.51
CA ALA A 325 -6.86 -43.08 9.05
C ALA A 325 -7.21 -42.52 10.45
N ALA A 326 -6.33 -41.77 11.12
CA ALA A 326 -6.55 -41.43 12.54
C ALA A 326 -6.84 -39.95 12.87
N VAL A 327 -7.09 -39.08 11.88
CA VAL A 327 -7.32 -37.62 12.13
C VAL A 327 -8.70 -37.13 11.64
N ARG A 328 -9.64 -38.04 11.35
CA ARG A 328 -11.03 -37.67 11.00
C ARG A 328 -12.10 -38.20 11.96
N GLY A 329 -11.73 -38.59 13.18
CA GLY A 329 -12.70 -39.03 14.18
C GLY A 329 -12.18 -38.92 15.60
N ALA A 330 -12.31 -37.72 16.19
CA ALA A 330 -12.53 -37.46 17.60
C ALA A 330 -12.95 -35.99 17.74
#